data_AF-A0A4R4Y4X3-F1
#
_entry.id   AF-A0A4R4Y4X3-F1
#
_cell.length_a   1.000
_cell.length_b   1.000
_cell.length_c   1.000
_cell.angle_alpha   90.00
_cell.angle_beta   90.00
_cell.angle_gamma   90.00
#
_symmetry.space_group_name_H-M   'P 1'
#
loop_
_entity.id
_entity.type
_entity.pdbx_description
1 polymer ?
#
loop_
_entity_poly.entity_id
_entity_poly.type
_entity_poly.pdbx_seq_one_letter_code
_entity_poly.pdbx_strand_id
1 'polypeptide(L)' 'MLARPADDGQPAVDAIAAAVARLDEVRELPVAEHVERFEAVHAALTDALSKADNLLSGTSAHRS' A
#
# COMPACT_ATOMS: atom_id res chain seq x y z
N MET A 1 24.13 18.52 -4.18
CA MET A 1 23.86 17.08 -3.96
C MET A 1 22.50 16.98 -3.30
N LEU A 2 21.44 16.75 -4.09
CA LEU A 2 20.08 16.67 -3.57
C LEU A 2 19.91 15.29 -2.92
N ALA A 3 19.65 15.27 -1.61
CA ALA A 3 19.34 14.04 -0.90
C ALA A 3 18.12 13.39 -1.55
N ARG A 4 18.27 12.14 -2.00
CA ARG A 4 17.13 11.33 -2.41
C ARG A 4 16.21 11.23 -1.18
N PRO A 5 14.92 11.59 -1.27
CA PRO A 5 14.02 11.38 -0.13
C PRO A 5 14.13 9.91 0.25
N ALA A 6 14.45 9.65 1.51
CA ALA A 6 14.34 8.31 2.04
C ALA A 6 12.88 7.92 1.87
N ASP A 7 12.63 6.89 1.07
CA ASP A 7 11.29 6.35 0.88
C ASP A 7 10.93 5.62 2.17
N ASP A 8 10.49 6.39 3.18
CA ASP A 8 10.28 5.93 4.55
C ASP A 8 9.02 5.04 4.70
N GLY A 9 8.47 4.55 3.57
CA GLY A 9 7.24 3.76 3.53
C GLY A 9 5.95 4.59 3.69
N GLN A 10 6.06 5.89 4.00
CA GLN A 10 4.91 6.78 4.17
C GLN A 10 3.91 6.82 2.99
N PRO A 11 4.35 6.89 1.71
CA PRO A 11 3.40 6.83 0.60
C PRO A 11 2.59 5.53 0.54
N ALA A 12 3.13 4.41 1.02
CA ALA A 12 2.41 3.15 1.10
C ALA A 12 1.37 3.16 2.24
N VAL A 13 1.72 3.75 3.38
CA VAL A 13 0.79 3.95 4.52
C VAL A 13 -0.40 4.81 4.10
N ASP A 14 -0.16 5.93 3.40
CA ASP A 14 -1.21 6.82 2.94
C ASP A 14 -2.13 6.14 1.91
N ALA A 15 -1.57 5.33 1.01
CA ALA A 15 -2.35 4.56 0.03
C ALA A 15 -3.26 3.52 0.70
N ILE A 16 -2.76 2.80 1.71
CA ILE A 16 -3.56 1.85 2.49
C ILE A 16 -4.67 2.58 3.25
N ALA A 17 -4.35 3.69 3.93
CA ALA A 17 -5.32 4.47 4.68
C ALA A 17 -6.47 4.98 3.78
N ALA A 18 -6.14 5.48 2.59
CA ALA A 18 -7.12 5.92 1.60
C ALA A 18 -8.00 4.75 1.09
N ALA A 19 -7.40 3.58 0.84
CA ALA A 19 -8.13 2.40 0.39
C ALA A 19 -9.08 1.88 1.48
N VAL A 20 -8.65 1.86 2.74
CA VAL A 20 -9.47 1.47 3.90
C VAL A 20 -10.62 2.44 4.12
N ALA A 21 -10.39 3.76 4.02
CA ALA A 21 -11.46 4.75 4.16
C ALA A 21 -12.59 4.55 3.13
N ARG A 22 -12.27 4.08 1.90
CA ARG A 22 -13.29 3.76 0.89
C ARG A 22 -14.14 2.53 1.21
N LEU A 23 -13.72 1.69 2.15
CA LEU A 23 -14.53 0.55 2.61
C LEU A 23 -15.69 1.00 3.51
N ASP A 24 -15.58 2.15 4.19
CA ASP A 24 -16.67 2.68 5.01
C ASP A 24 -17.89 3.03 4.16
N GLU A 25 -17.65 3.48 2.92
CA GLU A 25 -18.68 3.83 1.94
C GLU A 25 -19.25 2.58 1.22
N VAL A 26 -18.60 1.41 1.30
CA VAL A 26 -18.98 0.19 0.53
C VAL A 26 -20.43 -0.20 0.78
N ARG A 27 -20.94 0.03 1.99
CA ARG A 27 -22.31 -0.32 2.41
C ARG A 27 -23.38 0.47 1.67
N GLU A 28 -23.05 1.65 1.17
CA GLU A 28 -23.96 2.54 0.44
C GLU A 28 -24.00 2.23 -1.06
N LEU A 29 -23.16 1.30 -1.52
CA LEU A 29 -22.96 0.99 -2.92
C LEU A 29 -23.63 -0.33 -3.32
N PRO A 30 -23.93 -0.52 -4.63
CA PRO A 30 -24.44 -1.78 -5.13
C PRO A 30 -23.49 -2.94 -4.80
N VAL A 31 -24.05 -4.09 -4.39
CA VAL A 31 -23.29 -5.31 -4.04
C VAL A 31 -22.32 -5.72 -5.16
N ALA A 32 -22.70 -5.50 -6.42
CA ALA A 32 -21.84 -5.77 -7.56
C ALA A 32 -20.51 -5.00 -7.54
N GLU A 33 -20.48 -3.81 -6.91
CA GLU A 33 -19.26 -2.99 -6.81
C GLU A 33 -18.45 -3.23 -5.53
N HIS A 34 -18.93 -4.10 -4.63
CA HIS A 34 -18.23 -4.40 -3.38
C HIS A 34 -16.93 -5.16 -3.68
N VAL A 35 -17.01 -6.16 -4.58
CA VAL A 35 -15.86 -6.99 -4.96
C VAL A 35 -14.72 -6.14 -5.51
N GLU A 36 -15.02 -5.21 -6.43
CA GLU A 36 -14.01 -4.32 -7.01
C GLU A 36 -13.32 -3.45 -5.94
N ARG A 37 -14.07 -2.96 -4.94
CA ARG A 37 -13.50 -2.18 -3.83
C ARG A 37 -12.62 -3.01 -2.92
N PHE A 38 -13.03 -4.25 -2.61
CA PHE A 38 -12.19 -5.16 -1.82
C PHE A 38 -10.92 -5.59 -2.57
N GLU A 39 -11.00 -5.82 -3.88
CA GLU A 39 -9.84 -6.13 -4.73
C GLU A 39 -8.86 -4.96 -4.79
N ALA A 40 -9.35 -3.72 -4.92
CA ALA A 40 -8.50 -2.53 -4.91
C ALA A 40 -7.70 -2.39 -3.61
N VAL A 41 -8.30 -2.69 -2.46
CA VAL A 41 -7.62 -2.69 -1.16
C VAL A 41 -6.56 -3.81 -1.09
N HIS A 42 -6.89 -5.03 -1.53
CA HIS A 42 -5.93 -6.15 -1.55
C HIS A 42 -4.73 -5.86 -2.46
N ALA A 43 -4.96 -5.24 -3.63
CA ALA A 43 -3.90 -4.85 -4.55
C ALA A 43 -2.97 -3.79 -3.93
N ALA A 44 -3.55 -2.74 -3.32
CA ALA A 44 -2.77 -1.70 -2.64
C ALA A 44 -1.94 -2.26 -1.48
N LEU A 45 -2.52 -3.17 -0.68
CA LEU A 45 -1.80 -3.83 0.41
C LEU A 45 -0.67 -4.72 -0.10
N THR A 46 -0.92 -5.50 -1.16
CA THR A 46 0.10 -6.38 -1.76
C THR A 46 1.26 -5.59 -2.34
N ASP A 47 0.98 -4.48 -3.02
CA ASP A 47 2.01 -3.57 -3.54
C ASP A 47 2.84 -2.95 -2.41
N ALA A 48 2.18 -2.47 -1.35
CA ALA A 48 2.84 -1.92 -0.18
C ALA A 48 3.76 -2.93 0.53
N LEU A 49 3.27 -4.16 0.74
CA LEU A 49 4.04 -5.24 1.34
C LEU A 49 5.22 -5.66 0.46
N SER A 50 5.01 -5.74 -0.86
CA SER A 50 6.09 -6.07 -1.81
C SER A 50 7.18 -5.00 -1.82
N LYS A 51 6.80 -3.72 -1.72
CA LYS A 51 7.76 -2.62 -1.60
C LYS A 51 8.54 -2.68 -0.29
N ALA A 52 7.86 -2.93 0.83
CA ALA A 52 8.49 -3.06 2.14
C ALA A 52 9.47 -4.25 2.18
N ASP A 53 9.10 -5.40 1.61
CA ASP A 53 9.95 -6.59 1.51
C ASP A 53 11.23 -6.31 0.71
N ASN A 54 11.11 -5.58 -0.41
CA ASN A 54 12.27 -5.13 -1.20
C ASN A 54 13.20 -4.18 -0.42
N LEU A 55 12.63 -3.24 0.36
CA LEU A 55 13.42 -2.32 1.19
C LEU A 55 14.18 -3.06 2.32
N LEU A 56 13.53 -4.03 2.97
CA LEU A 56 14.11 -4.84 4.03
C LEU A 56 15.19 -5.81 3.50
N SER A 57 14.93 -6.41 2.34
CA SER A 57 15.88 -7.30 1.66
C SER A 57 17.10 -6.57 1.13
N GLY A 58 16.94 -5.37 0.56
CA GLY A 58 18.05 -4.52 0.12
C GLY A 58 18.94 -4.03 1.27
N THR A 59 18.36 -3.76 2.43
CA THR A 59 19.09 -3.40 3.65
C THR A 59 19.97 -4.55 4.16
N SER A 60 19.52 -5.80 3.96
CA SER A 60 20.24 -7.00 4.38
C SER A 60 21.42 -7.33 3.46
N ALA A 61 21.28 -7.11 2.14
CA ALA A 61 22.33 -7.32 1.16
C ALA A 61 23.49 -6.30 1.25
N HIS A 62 23.22 -5.07 1.73
CA HIS A 62 24.25 -4.04 1.90
C HIS A 62 25.17 -4.26 3.12
N ARG A 63 24.79 -5.16 4.05
CA ARG A 63 25.53 -5.42 5.31
C ARG A 63 26.43 -6.66 5.26
N SER A 64 26.60 -7.31 4.09
CA SER A 64 27.44 -8.51 3.89
C SER A 64 28.73 -8.23 3.13
#